data_AF-A0A972TIB7-F1
#
_entry.id   AF-A0A972TIB7-F1
#
_cell.length_a   1.000
_cell.length_b   1.000
_cell.length_c   1.000
_cell.angle_alpha   90.00
_cell.angle_beta   90.00
_cell.angle_gamma   90.00
#
_symmetry.space_group_name_H-M   'P 1'
#
loop_
_entity.id
_entity.type
_entity.pdbx_description
1 polymer ?
#
loop_
_entity_poly.entity_id
_entity_poly.type
_entity_poly.pdbx_seq_one_letter_code
_entity_poly.pdbx_strand_id
1 'polypeptide(L)' 'MYDVLTEGKADAALIASIVHYGTYTIREIKETLHAKGVKVRRTWV' A
#
# COMPACT_ATOMS: atom_id res chain seq x y z
N MET A 1 -2.31 -4.18 5.66
CA MET A 1 -2.76 -3.34 4.52
C MET A 1 -3.46 -4.18 3.46
N TYR A 2 -2.84 -5.24 2.92
CA TYR A 2 -3.48 -6.17 1.98
C TYR A 2 -4.82 -6.71 2.50
N ASP A 3 -4.86 -7.25 3.72
CA ASP A 3 -6.08 -7.88 4.28
C ASP A 3 -7.22 -6.85 4.39
N VAL A 4 -6.90 -5.62 4.83
CA VAL A 4 -7.90 -4.54 4.97
C VAL A 4 -8.49 -4.13 3.63
N LEU A 5 -7.67 -4.10 2.57
CA LEU A 5 -8.09 -3.75 1.21
C LEU A 5 -8.77 -4.90 0.45
N THR A 6 -8.74 -6.12 1.00
CA THR A 6 -9.29 -7.32 0.35
C THR A 6 -10.44 -7.90 1.18
N GLU A 7 -10.12 -8.58 2.28
CA GLU A 7 -11.09 -9.18 3.19
C GLU A 7 -11.90 -8.12 3.95
N GLY A 8 -11.20 -7.06 4.41
CA GLY A 8 -11.82 -5.95 5.12
C GLY A 8 -12.65 -5.01 4.24
N LYS A 9 -12.55 -5.15 2.91
CA LYS A 9 -13.27 -4.34 1.90
C LYS A 9 -13.14 -2.82 2.09
N ALA A 10 -12.05 -2.36 2.70
CA ALA A 10 -11.79 -0.93 2.82
C ALA A 10 -11.41 -0.34 1.45
N ASP A 11 -11.98 0.82 1.12
CA ASP A 11 -11.64 1.52 -0.12
C ASP A 11 -10.22 2.11 -0.11
N ALA A 12 -9.68 2.38 1.09
CA ALA A 12 -8.36 2.99 1.27
C ALA A 12 -7.72 2.58 2.60
N ALA A 13 -6.38 2.71 2.68
CA ALA A 13 -5.60 2.53 3.90
C ALA A 13 -4.72 3.76 4.14
N LEU A 14 -4.80 4.35 5.33
CA LEU A 14 -3.98 5.48 5.75
C LEU A 14 -2.83 4.99 6.63
N ILE A 15 -1.62 5.47 6.35
CA ILE A 15 -0.41 5.17 7.12
C ILE A 15 0.43 6.45 7.30
N ALA A 16 1.18 6.52 8.40
CA ALA A 16 2.01 7.69 8.72
C ALA A 16 3.40 7.29 9.24
N SER A 17 3.48 6.70 10.43
CA SER A 17 4.77 6.44 11.10
C SER A 17 5.71 5.54 10.30
N ILE A 18 5.17 4.50 9.64
CA ILE A 18 5.99 3.54 8.87
C ILE A 18 6.70 4.18 7.66
N VAL A 19 6.15 5.28 7.11
CA VAL A 19 6.78 6.05 6.04
C VAL A 19 7.58 7.24 6.56
N HIS A 20 7.14 7.88 7.65
CA HIS A 20 7.86 9.01 8.24
C HIS A 20 9.21 8.59 8.84
N TYR A 21 9.27 7.40 9.45
CA TYR A 21 10.49 6.86 10.02
C TYR A 21 11.28 5.97 9.06
N GLY A 22 10.90 5.91 7.78
CA GLY A 22 11.63 5.17 6.76
C GLY A 22 11.63 3.65 6.94
N THR A 23 10.72 3.09 7.74
CA THR A 23 10.58 1.63 7.88
C THR A 23 10.20 0.97 6.55
N TYR A 24 9.36 1.65 5.76
CA TYR A 24 9.05 1.28 4.39
C TYR A 24 8.84 2.54 3.54
N THR A 25 9.21 2.46 2.28
CA THR A 25 8.91 3.49 1.27
C THR A 25 7.52 3.25 0.65
N ILE A 26 6.94 4.31 0.09
CA ILE A 26 5.69 4.20 -0.70
C ILE A 26 5.86 3.22 -1.87
N ARG A 27 7.07 3.14 -2.45
CA ARG A 27 7.37 2.23 -3.56
C ARG A 27 7.27 0.77 -3.11
N GLU A 28 7.96 0.38 -2.05
CA GLU A 28 7.96 -1.00 -1.52
C GLU A 28 6.55 -1.46 -1.12
N ILE A 29 5.77 -0.57 -0.49
CA ILE A 29 4.38 -0.85 -0.13
C ILE A 29 3.56 -1.15 -1.39
N LYS A 30 3.65 -0.30 -2.42
CA LYS A 30 2.92 -0.46 -3.68
C LYS A 30 3.37 -1.69 -4.47
N GLU A 31 4.66 -1.99 -4.47
CA GLU A 31 5.20 -3.19 -5.13
C GLU A 31 4.65 -4.46 -4.49
N THR A 32 4.64 -4.51 -3.16
CA THR A 32 4.09 -5.65 -2.41
C THR A 32 2.60 -5.84 -2.68
N LEU A 33 1.82 -4.75 -2.63
CA LEU A 33 0.39 -4.78 -2.93
C LEU A 33 0.13 -5.24 -4.37
N HIS A 34 0.86 -4.69 -5.34
CA HIS A 34 0.76 -5.07 -6.74
C HIS A 34 1.13 -6.54 -6.96
N ALA A 35 2.20 -7.04 -6.34
CA ALA A 35 2.62 -8.44 -6.43
C ALA A 35 1.57 -9.40 -5.89
N LYS A 36 0.77 -8.95 -4.90
CA LYS A 36 -0.37 -9.70 -4.36
C LYS A 36 -1.68 -9.48 -5.13
N GLY A 37 -1.64 -8.81 -6.28
CA GLY A 37 -2.81 -8.59 -7.14
C GLY A 37 -3.69 -7.40 -6.75
N VAL A 38 -3.30 -6.60 -5.76
CA VAL A 38 -4.02 -5.36 -5.41
C VAL A 38 -3.67 -4.28 -6.43
N LYS A 39 -4.68 -3.76 -7.12
CA LYS A 39 -4.51 -2.67 -8.09
C LYS A 39 -4.09 -1.40 -7.37
N VAL A 40 -2.90 -0.91 -7.70
CA VAL A 40 -2.35 0.34 -7.18
C VAL A 40 -1.82 1.19 -8.32
N ARG A 41 -1.85 2.51 -8.17
CA ARG A 41 -1.23 3.44 -9.13
C ARG A 41 0.29 3.28 -9.11
N ARG A 42 0.88 2.88 -10.25
CA ARG A 42 2.33 2.65 -10.42
C ARG A 42 3.10 3.83 -11.00
N THR A 43 2.42 4.80 -11.60
CA THR A 43 3.02 6.00 -12.20
C THR A 43 2.79 7.22 -11.32
N TRP A 44 3.68 8.20 -11.41
CA TRP A 44 3.52 9.53 -10.82
C TRP A 44 3.73 10.54 -11.94
N VAL A 45 2.69 10.73 -12.74
CA VAL A 45 2.53 11.91 -13.58
C VAL A 45 1.81 13.00 -12.80
#